data_AF-A0A8K0A269-F1
#
_entry.id   AF-A0A8K0A269-F1
#
_cell.length_a   1.000
_cell.length_b   1.000
_cell.length_c   1.000
_cell.angle_alpha   90.00
_cell.angle_beta   90.00
_cell.angle_gamma   90.00
#
_symmetry.space_group_name_H-M   'P 1'
#
loop_
_entity.id
_entity.type
_entity.pdbx_description
1 polymer ?
#
loop_
_entity_poly.entity_id
_entity_poly.type
_entity_poly.pdbx_seq_one_letter_code
_entity_poly.pdbx_strand_id
1 'polypeptide(L)'
;MVDSILVVGKTLAPGGTGISDKVEFSYVCGAIDGKHVAIKKPRKSGSLHYNDKGFFTLVILAVVDPYYKILWADVGAPGSISDYGISNRSNLQLSLPEGIIGFPDPEPIPNDDEDTAYFLIEDDAVPLRTFLLKTYSKRYLEVEERVFNYRLSRARRVERECIRSARRALQMPPHHPGCINRDCDGHNRGLPHTAQHVQEVED
;
A
#
# COMPACT_ATOMS: atom_id res chain seq x y z
N MET A 1 -9.63 8.36 -15.76
CA MET A 1 -8.17 8.50 -15.66
C MET A 1 -7.88 8.68 -14.19
N VAL A 2 -7.21 7.73 -13.52
CA VAL A 2 -6.91 7.84 -12.09
C VAL A 2 -5.59 8.59 -11.94
N ASP A 3 -5.67 9.88 -11.62
CA ASP A 3 -4.49 10.67 -11.30
C ASP A 3 -4.04 10.31 -9.88
N SER A 4 -3.14 9.33 -9.81
CA SER A 4 -2.56 8.82 -8.56
C SER A 4 -1.05 9.08 -8.54
N ILE A 5 -0.62 10.22 -7.99
CA ILE A 5 0.78 10.42 -7.59
C ILE A 5 0.81 11.24 -6.29
N LEU A 6 0.92 10.55 -5.15
CA LEU A 6 1.76 11.06 -4.06
C LEU A 6 2.99 10.14 -3.98
N VAL A 7 4.00 10.50 -4.76
CA VAL A 7 5.35 9.93 -4.65
C VAL A 7 6.06 10.68 -3.54
N VAL A 8 6.19 10.08 -2.36
CA VAL A 8 7.08 10.57 -1.32
C VAL A 8 8.47 9.94 -1.57
N GLY A 9 9.15 10.43 -2.61
CA GLY A 9 10.53 10.03 -2.95
C GLY A 9 10.65 9.14 -4.19
N LYS A 10 11.62 9.45 -5.05
CA LYS A 10 11.89 8.74 -6.31
C LYS A 10 12.66 7.41 -6.15
N THR A 11 13.02 7.07 -4.92
CA THR A 11 13.87 5.91 -4.60
C THR A 11 13.33 5.24 -3.35
N LEU A 12 13.18 3.92 -3.40
CA LEU A 12 12.91 3.08 -2.24
C LEU A 12 14.23 2.87 -1.48
N ALA A 13 14.83 3.96 -1.00
CA ALA A 13 16.06 3.88 -0.25
C ALA A 13 15.76 3.31 1.14
N PRO A 14 16.47 2.26 1.59
CA PRO A 14 16.38 1.83 2.97
C PRO A 14 16.76 3.01 3.86
N GLY A 15 15.91 3.33 4.84
CA GLY A 15 16.20 4.37 5.82
C GLY A 15 17.38 3.98 6.71
N GLY A 16 18.61 4.17 6.22
CA GLY A 16 19.84 3.92 6.97
C GLY A 16 20.28 2.44 7.03
N THR A 17 21.55 2.26 7.41
CA THR A 17 22.28 1.00 7.55
C THR A 17 21.78 0.11 8.72
N GLY A 18 20.47 -0.02 8.92
CA GLY A 18 19.89 -0.66 10.12
C GLY A 18 18.54 -1.33 9.95
N ILE A 19 18.11 -1.64 8.71
CA ILE A 19 16.80 -2.27 8.46
C ILE A 19 16.70 -3.72 8.99
N SER A 20 17.82 -4.37 9.22
CA SER A 20 17.92 -5.75 9.75
C SER A 20 17.37 -5.93 11.17
N ASP A 21 17.32 -4.87 12.00
CA ASP A 21 17.07 -5.06 13.44
C ASP A 21 15.58 -5.06 13.81
N LYS A 22 14.74 -4.39 13.01
CA LYS A 22 13.28 -4.33 13.24
C LYS A 22 12.52 -5.43 12.52
N VAL A 23 13.03 -5.84 11.37
CA VAL A 23 12.45 -6.85 10.50
C VAL A 23 13.53 -7.90 10.31
N GLU A 24 13.27 -9.15 10.70
CA GLU A 24 14.24 -10.27 10.64
C GLU A 24 14.65 -10.68 9.20
N PHE A 25 14.61 -9.75 8.24
CA PHE A 25 14.98 -9.89 6.84
C PHE A 25 15.87 -8.73 6.42
N SER A 26 17.07 -9.07 5.95
CA SER A 26 17.95 -8.15 5.24
C SER A 26 17.30 -7.69 3.92
N TYR A 27 17.61 -6.47 3.50
CA TYR A 27 17.26 -5.91 2.17
C TYR A 27 15.77 -5.80 1.82
N VAL A 28 14.89 -5.85 2.82
CA VAL A 28 13.49 -5.44 2.69
C VAL A 28 13.39 -3.92 2.66
N CYS A 29 13.00 -3.33 1.53
CA CYS A 29 12.74 -1.89 1.46
C CYS A 29 11.41 -1.49 2.10
N GLY A 30 10.47 -2.43 2.19
CA GLY A 30 9.14 -2.21 2.75
C GLY A 30 8.14 -3.26 2.28
N ALA A 31 6.88 -3.06 2.63
CA ALA A 31 5.78 -3.90 2.17
C ALA A 31 4.65 -3.13 1.52
N ILE A 32 4.00 -3.82 0.60
CA ILE A 32 2.81 -3.39 -0.11
C ILE A 32 1.58 -3.96 0.63
N ASP A 33 0.63 -3.10 0.99
CA ASP A 33 -0.70 -3.51 1.46
C ASP A 33 -1.80 -2.62 0.88
N GLY A 34 -2.95 -3.24 0.65
CA GLY A 34 -4.18 -2.57 0.23
C GLY A 34 -5.06 -2.23 1.44
N LYS A 35 -5.72 -1.09 1.41
CA LYS A 35 -6.72 -0.69 2.41
C LYS A 35 -7.97 -0.13 1.76
N HIS A 36 -9.09 -0.78 2.07
CA HIS A 36 -10.41 -0.27 1.74
C HIS A 36 -10.77 0.94 2.61
N VAL A 37 -11.12 2.03 1.95
CA VAL A 37 -11.68 3.25 2.53
C VAL A 37 -13.15 3.31 2.15
N ALA A 38 -14.03 3.41 3.15
CA ALA A 38 -15.46 3.53 2.92
C ALA A 38 -15.79 4.84 2.21
N ILE A 39 -16.67 4.77 1.21
CA ILE A 39 -17.13 5.92 0.45
C ILE A 39 -18.65 5.93 0.34
N LYS A 40 -19.22 7.09 0.01
CA LYS A 40 -20.60 7.17 -0.46
C LYS A 40 -20.70 6.47 -1.83
N LYS A 41 -21.80 5.76 -2.07
CA LYS A 41 -22.09 5.16 -3.39
C LYS A 41 -21.93 6.20 -4.49
N PRO A 42 -20.99 6.03 -5.43
CA PRO A 42 -20.87 6.95 -6.56
C PRO A 42 -22.11 6.85 -7.47
N ARG A 43 -22.46 7.95 -8.14
CA ARG A 43 -23.62 7.97 -9.05
C ARG A 43 -23.34 7.03 -10.23
N LYS A 44 -24.35 6.27 -10.66
CA LYS A 44 -24.29 5.34 -11.81
C LYS A 44 -23.17 4.27 -11.73
N SER A 45 -22.58 4.00 -10.57
CA SER A 45 -21.45 3.06 -10.44
C SER A 45 -21.83 1.59 -10.34
N GLY A 46 -23.13 1.25 -10.29
CA GLY A 46 -23.57 -0.11 -10.00
C GLY A 46 -22.94 -0.65 -8.71
N SER A 47 -22.32 -1.83 -8.81
CA SER A 47 -21.58 -2.53 -7.74
C SER A 47 -20.06 -2.39 -7.84
N LEU A 48 -19.51 -1.56 -8.73
CA LEU A 48 -18.06 -1.45 -8.99
C LEU A 48 -17.23 -1.12 -7.74
N HIS A 49 -17.79 -0.33 -6.82
CA HIS A 49 -17.13 0.00 -5.56
C HIS A 49 -17.62 -0.86 -4.39
N TYR A 50 -18.57 -1.75 -4.61
CA TYR A 50 -19.19 -2.54 -3.55
C TYR A 50 -18.30 -3.74 -3.22
N ASN A 51 -17.83 -3.81 -1.98
CA ASN A 51 -16.96 -4.89 -1.53
C ASN A 51 -17.75 -6.08 -0.96
N ASP A 52 -17.05 -7.19 -0.72
CA ASP A 52 -17.63 -8.42 -0.14
C ASP A 52 -18.10 -8.25 1.31
N LYS A 53 -17.83 -7.10 1.94
CA LYS A 53 -18.28 -6.75 3.29
C LYS A 53 -19.56 -5.92 3.30
N GLY A 54 -20.16 -5.67 2.14
CA GLY A 54 -21.46 -5.03 2.01
C GLY A 54 -21.44 -3.51 2.05
N PHE A 55 -20.33 -2.85 1.71
CA PHE A 55 -20.26 -1.38 1.62
C PHE A 55 -19.42 -0.89 0.45
N PHE A 56 -19.65 0.37 0.05
CA PHE A 56 -18.91 0.99 -1.05
C PHE A 56 -17.53 1.45 -0.58
N THR A 57 -16.49 1.12 -1.34
CA THR A 57 -15.10 1.42 -1.01
C THR A 57 -14.26 1.85 -2.22
N LEU A 58 -13.29 2.71 -1.93
CA LEU A 58 -12.08 2.87 -2.75
C LEU A 58 -10.93 2.19 -2.02
N VAL A 59 -9.99 1.66 -2.77
CA VAL A 59 -8.79 1.03 -2.21
C VAL A 59 -7.61 1.98 -2.35
N ILE A 60 -6.85 2.06 -1.27
CA ILE A 60 -5.53 2.68 -1.23
C ILE A 60 -4.52 1.54 -1.21
N LEU A 61 -3.63 1.49 -2.20
CA LEU A 61 -2.46 0.62 -2.21
C LEU A 61 -1.27 1.46 -1.77
N ALA A 62 -0.51 1.01 -0.78
CA ALA A 62 0.64 1.77 -0.28
C ALA A 62 1.86 0.88 -0.04
N VAL A 63 3.04 1.45 -0.26
CA VAL A 63 4.34 0.91 0.16
C VAL A 63 4.73 1.61 1.45
N VAL A 64 5.01 0.83 2.48
CA VAL A 64 5.48 1.34 3.78
C VAL A 64 6.82 0.73 4.13
N ASP A 65 7.75 1.58 4.57
CA ASP A 65 9.05 1.13 5.05
C ASP A 65 8.98 0.55 6.49
N PRO A 66 10.02 -0.15 6.94
CA PRO A 66 10.11 -0.67 8.32
C PRO A 66 10.06 0.39 9.43
N TYR A 67 10.14 1.68 9.10
CA TYR A 67 10.05 2.82 10.01
C TYR A 67 8.68 3.49 9.98
N TYR A 68 7.65 2.83 9.43
CA TYR A 68 6.28 3.33 9.34
C TYR A 68 6.12 4.56 8.44
N LYS A 69 7.02 4.77 7.49
CA LYS A 69 6.92 5.85 6.49
C LYS A 69 6.25 5.31 5.23
N ILE A 70 5.26 6.04 4.73
CA ILE A 70 4.67 5.77 3.41
C ILE A 70 5.67 6.24 2.36
N LEU A 71 6.26 5.30 1.62
CA LEU A 71 7.17 5.60 0.52
C LEU A 71 6.40 5.91 -0.76
N TRP A 72 5.27 5.24 -0.95
CA TRP A 72 4.45 5.38 -2.14
C TRP A 72 2.99 5.04 -1.83
N ALA A 73 2.03 5.70 -2.49
CA ALA A 73 0.63 5.32 -2.42
C ALA A 73 -0.11 5.62 -3.74
N ASP A 74 -1.03 4.72 -4.10
CA ASP A 74 -2.01 4.85 -5.17
C ASP A 74 -3.41 4.74 -4.58
N VAL A 75 -4.26 5.69 -4.93
CA VAL A 75 -5.60 5.86 -4.35
C VAL A 75 -6.60 5.84 -5.49
N GLY A 76 -7.66 5.03 -5.35
CA GLY A 76 -8.82 5.14 -6.22
C GLY A 76 -9.21 3.85 -6.92
N ALA A 77 -8.52 2.74 -6.65
CA ALA A 77 -8.93 1.45 -7.16
C ALA A 77 -10.32 1.06 -6.63
N PRO A 78 -11.22 0.52 -7.47
CA PRO A 78 -12.55 0.13 -7.02
C PRO A 78 -12.55 -0.99 -5.99
N GLY A 79 -13.45 -0.87 -5.01
CA GLY A 79 -13.61 -1.82 -3.91
C GLY A 79 -14.03 -3.24 -4.28
N SER A 80 -14.50 -3.48 -5.50
CA SER A 80 -14.87 -4.82 -5.98
C SER A 80 -13.68 -5.60 -6.58
N ILE A 81 -12.51 -4.97 -6.72
CA ILE A 81 -11.32 -5.60 -7.30
C ILE A 81 -10.53 -6.28 -6.18
N SER A 82 -10.01 -7.47 -6.44
CA SER A 82 -9.13 -8.18 -5.50
C SER A 82 -7.78 -7.47 -5.35
N ASP A 83 -7.11 -7.67 -4.20
CA ASP A 83 -5.78 -7.09 -3.95
C ASP A 83 -4.78 -7.42 -5.06
N TYR A 84 -4.80 -8.65 -5.58
CA TYR A 84 -4.00 -9.05 -6.74
C TYR A 84 -4.31 -8.21 -7.98
N GLY A 85 -5.59 -8.00 -8.28
CA GLY A 85 -6.02 -7.21 -9.45
C GLY A 85 -5.65 -5.73 -9.33
N ILE A 86 -5.63 -5.19 -8.11
CA ILE A 86 -5.21 -3.81 -7.82
C ILE A 86 -3.71 -3.69 -7.96
N SER A 87 -2.94 -4.57 -7.30
CA SER A 87 -1.49 -4.59 -7.37
C SER A 87 -0.98 -4.70 -8.81
N ASN A 88 -1.45 -5.69 -9.56
CA ASN A 88 -0.97 -5.96 -10.92
C ASN A 88 -1.33 -4.87 -11.95
N ARG A 89 -2.26 -3.96 -11.62
CA ARG A 89 -2.64 -2.81 -12.46
C ARG A 89 -2.11 -1.48 -11.93
N SER A 90 -1.47 -1.49 -10.78
CA SER A 90 -0.95 -0.28 -10.15
C SER A 90 0.24 0.28 -10.92
N ASN A 91 0.39 1.61 -10.90
CA ASN A 91 1.56 2.25 -11.49
C ASN A 91 2.87 1.76 -10.85
N LEU A 92 2.84 1.36 -9.58
CA LEU A 92 3.98 0.74 -8.89
C LEU A 92 4.44 -0.51 -9.63
N GLN A 93 3.55 -1.47 -9.89
CA GLN A 93 3.95 -2.74 -10.51
C GLN A 93 4.32 -2.60 -11.99
N LEU A 94 3.88 -1.55 -12.66
CA LEU A 94 4.33 -1.21 -14.00
C LEU A 94 5.70 -0.51 -13.99
N SER A 95 5.99 0.30 -12.96
CA SER A 95 7.20 1.12 -12.85
C SER A 95 8.41 0.37 -12.30
N LEU A 96 8.21 -0.67 -11.48
CA LEU A 96 9.30 -1.43 -10.86
C LEU A 96 10.18 -2.18 -11.89
N PRO A 97 9.63 -2.88 -12.90
CA PRO A 97 10.45 -3.52 -13.94
C PRO A 97 11.21 -2.53 -14.83
N GLU A 98 10.67 -1.32 -15.02
CA GLU A 98 11.28 -0.26 -15.83
C GLU A 98 12.35 0.52 -15.07
N GLY A 99 12.54 0.25 -13.77
CA GLY A 99 13.50 0.96 -12.92
C GLY A 99 13.11 2.42 -12.63
N ILE A 100 11.87 2.82 -12.92
CA ILE A 100 11.37 4.18 -12.67
C ILE A 100 11.31 4.47 -11.18
N ILE A 101 10.85 3.49 -10.40
CA ILE A 101 10.93 3.50 -8.94
C ILE A 101 12.16 2.66 -8.58
N GLY A 102 13.27 3.35 -8.30
CA GLY A 102 14.57 2.70 -8.12
C GLY A 102 14.70 2.00 -6.77
N PHE A 103 15.27 0.79 -6.80
CA PHE A 103 15.93 0.18 -5.65
C PHE A 103 17.37 0.70 -5.55
N PRO A 104 18.01 0.59 -4.37
CA PRO A 104 19.46 0.69 -4.30
C PRO A 104 20.12 -0.41 -5.14
N ASP A 105 21.38 -0.18 -5.51
CA ASP A 105 22.18 -1.20 -6.15
C ASP A 105 22.32 -2.42 -5.22
N PRO A 106 22.30 -3.66 -5.77
CA PRO A 106 22.55 -4.87 -4.99
C PRO A 106 23.86 -4.79 -4.22
N GLU A 107 23.87 -5.35 -3.02
CA GLU A 107 25.06 -5.45 -2.18
C GLU A 107 25.04 -6.76 -1.40
N PRO A 108 26.19 -7.28 -0.96
CA PRO A 108 26.26 -8.57 -0.29
C PRO A 108 25.74 -8.48 1.15
N ILE A 109 24.88 -9.44 1.54
CA ILE A 109 24.39 -9.55 2.93
C ILE A 109 25.58 -9.75 3.90
N PRO A 110 25.47 -9.35 5.17
CA PRO A 110 26.54 -9.59 6.14
C PRO A 110 26.93 -11.08 6.21
N ASN A 111 28.21 -11.36 5.98
CA ASN A 111 28.82 -12.70 5.91
C ASN A 111 28.49 -13.52 4.65
N ASP A 112 28.12 -12.86 3.56
CA ASP A 112 28.02 -13.45 2.23
C ASP A 112 28.86 -12.61 1.25
N ASP A 113 29.31 -13.23 0.16
CA ASP A 113 30.09 -12.59 -0.89
C ASP A 113 29.24 -12.32 -2.15
N GLU A 114 28.00 -12.84 -2.20
CA GLU A 114 27.09 -12.68 -3.32
C GLU A 114 26.18 -11.45 -3.18
N ASP A 115 26.18 -10.62 -4.21
CA ASP A 115 25.32 -9.44 -4.30
C ASP A 115 23.84 -9.85 -4.25
N THR A 116 23.12 -9.32 -3.25
CA THR A 116 21.69 -9.57 -3.08
C THR A 116 20.89 -8.32 -3.40
N ALA A 117 19.92 -8.46 -4.29
CA ALA A 117 19.04 -7.37 -4.65
C ALA A 117 18.07 -7.03 -3.50
N TYR A 118 17.69 -5.75 -3.44
CA TYR A 118 16.62 -5.27 -2.56
C TYR A 118 15.24 -5.70 -3.06
N PHE A 119 14.32 -5.94 -2.14
CA PHE A 119 12.96 -6.40 -2.45
C PHE A 119 11.88 -5.76 -1.59
N LEU A 120 10.65 -5.76 -2.13
CA LEU A 120 9.43 -5.45 -1.40
C LEU A 120 8.72 -6.75 -0.99
N ILE A 121 7.96 -6.69 0.10
CA ILE A 121 7.12 -7.82 0.52
C ILE A 121 5.66 -7.55 0.14
N GLU A 122 4.95 -8.56 -0.37
CA GLU A 122 3.54 -8.44 -0.74
C GLU A 122 2.70 -9.67 -0.34
N ASP A 123 1.41 -9.63 -0.68
CA ASP A 123 0.45 -10.69 -0.43
C ASP A 123 0.75 -12.00 -1.17
N ASP A 124 0.29 -13.12 -0.57
CA ASP A 124 0.53 -14.45 -1.13
C ASP A 124 -0.26 -14.68 -2.43
N ALA A 125 -1.27 -13.85 -2.70
CA ALA A 125 -1.99 -13.80 -3.96
C ALA A 125 -1.16 -13.25 -5.14
N VAL A 126 -0.09 -12.49 -4.89
CA VAL A 126 0.74 -11.88 -5.94
C VAL A 126 1.88 -12.84 -6.35
N PRO A 127 2.25 -12.94 -7.63
CA PRO A 127 3.37 -13.77 -8.09
C PRO A 127 4.71 -13.27 -7.56
N LEU A 128 5.61 -14.20 -7.27
CA LEU A 128 7.01 -13.90 -6.91
C LEU A 128 7.70 -13.20 -8.09
N ARG A 129 8.50 -12.17 -7.81
CA ARG A 129 9.30 -11.44 -8.80
C ARG A 129 10.69 -11.14 -8.23
N THR A 130 11.63 -10.74 -9.08
CA THR A 130 13.00 -10.40 -8.65
C THR A 130 13.05 -9.29 -7.60
N PHE A 131 12.05 -8.41 -7.59
CA PHE A 131 11.89 -7.30 -6.63
C PHE A 131 10.76 -7.54 -5.62
N LEU A 132 10.14 -8.71 -5.60
CA LEU A 132 8.95 -9.01 -4.80
C LEU A 132 9.05 -10.35 -4.09
N LEU A 133 9.06 -10.32 -2.77
CA LEU A 133 9.05 -11.50 -1.91
C LEU A 133 7.63 -11.82 -1.43
N LYS A 134 7.28 -13.11 -1.47
CA LYS A 134 5.99 -13.64 -0.98
C LYS A 134 6.23 -14.88 -0.12
N THR A 135 5.21 -15.26 0.66
CA THR A 135 5.23 -16.53 1.39
C THR A 135 5.11 -17.71 0.43
N TYR A 136 5.75 -18.83 0.76
CA TYR A 136 5.49 -20.14 0.15
C TYR A 136 3.99 -20.50 0.25
N SER A 137 3.50 -21.22 -0.76
CA SER A 137 2.12 -21.73 -0.77
C SER A 137 1.88 -22.60 0.46
N LYS A 138 0.76 -22.40 1.18
CA LYS A 138 0.42 -23.09 2.45
C LYS A 138 0.16 -24.59 2.32
N ARG A 139 0.45 -25.19 1.16
CA ARG A 139 0.24 -26.62 0.87
C ARG A 139 1.57 -27.34 0.96
N TYR A 140 1.63 -28.41 1.76
CA TYR A 140 2.79 -29.30 1.89
C TYR A 140 4.10 -28.57 2.24
N LEU A 141 4.06 -27.70 3.25
CA LEU A 141 5.25 -26.94 3.66
C LEU A 141 6.24 -27.79 4.47
N GLU A 142 7.51 -27.72 4.08
CA GLU A 142 8.62 -28.19 4.90
C GLU A 142 8.85 -27.29 6.13
N VAL A 143 9.66 -27.75 7.09
CA VAL A 143 9.85 -27.03 8.37
C VAL A 143 10.48 -25.65 8.12
N GLU A 144 11.44 -25.60 7.22
CA GLU A 144 12.19 -24.42 6.80
C GLU A 144 11.26 -23.39 6.13
N GLU A 145 10.39 -23.86 5.24
CA GLU A 145 9.39 -23.01 4.57
C GLU A 145 8.35 -22.46 5.55
N ARG A 146 7.97 -23.24 6.57
CA ARG A 146 7.10 -22.76 7.66
C ARG A 146 7.78 -21.67 8.49
N VAL A 147 9.06 -21.84 8.81
CA VAL A 147 9.85 -20.84 9.53
C VAL A 147 9.96 -19.56 8.70
N PHE A 148 10.28 -19.69 7.41
CA PHE A 148 10.31 -18.57 6.48
C PHE A 148 8.97 -17.84 6.42
N ASN A 149 7.86 -18.57 6.20
CA ASN A 149 6.52 -17.99 6.12
C ASN A 149 6.12 -17.28 7.42
N TYR A 150 6.50 -17.84 8.57
CA TYR A 150 6.25 -17.23 9.88
C TYR A 150 7.00 -15.89 10.01
N ARG A 151 8.30 -15.88 9.70
CA ARG A 151 9.11 -14.65 9.72
C ARG A 151 8.55 -13.62 8.76
N LEU A 152 8.25 -13.99 7.51
CA LEU A 152 7.78 -13.06 6.49
C LEU A 152 6.40 -12.49 6.86
N SER A 153 5.53 -13.31 7.45
CA SER A 153 4.23 -12.86 7.96
C SER A 153 4.36 -11.87 9.10
N ARG A 154 5.38 -12.02 9.96
CA ARG A 154 5.69 -11.06 11.02
C ARG A 154 6.19 -9.73 10.45
N ALA A 155 7.11 -9.75 9.50
CA ALA A 155 7.58 -8.56 8.78
C ALA A 155 6.39 -7.75 8.26
N ARG A 156 5.54 -8.41 7.44
CA ARG A 156 4.32 -7.82 6.88
C ARG A 156 3.37 -7.26 7.93
N ARG A 157 3.28 -7.85 9.13
CA ARG A 157 2.31 -7.40 10.14
C ARG A 157 2.62 -5.98 10.60
N VAL A 158 3.90 -5.67 10.81
CA VAL A 158 4.36 -4.34 11.25
C VAL A 158 3.93 -3.27 10.24
N GLU A 159 4.17 -3.53 8.95
CA GLU A 159 3.86 -2.60 7.87
C GLU A 159 2.34 -2.51 7.62
N ARG A 160 1.63 -3.64 7.67
CA ARG A 160 0.15 -3.69 7.58
C ARG A 160 -0.52 -2.89 8.69
N GLU A 161 0.02 -2.93 9.91
CA GLU A 161 -0.48 -2.10 11.01
C GLU A 161 -0.23 -0.61 10.77
N CYS A 162 0.84 -0.22 10.07
CA CYS A 162 1.04 1.17 9.63
C CYS A 162 -0.10 1.64 8.72
N ILE A 163 -0.36 0.88 7.66
CA ILE A 163 -1.38 1.22 6.65
C ILE A 163 -2.78 1.19 7.30
N ARG A 164 -3.03 0.22 8.20
CA ARG A 164 -4.25 0.16 9.01
C ARG A 164 -4.39 1.35 9.96
N SER A 165 -3.34 1.77 10.66
CA SER A 165 -3.36 2.86 11.66
C SER A 165 -3.41 4.27 11.06
N ALA A 166 -3.06 4.44 9.77
CA ALA A 166 -3.37 5.65 8.98
C ALA A 166 -4.88 6.00 8.93
N ARG A 167 -5.72 5.16 9.57
CA ARG A 167 -7.14 5.33 9.88
C ARG A 167 -7.55 6.75 10.26
N ARG A 168 -6.80 7.45 11.10
CA ARG A 168 -7.16 8.79 11.57
C ARG A 168 -6.95 9.89 10.53
N ALA A 169 -6.03 9.72 9.60
CA ALA A 169 -5.71 10.74 8.60
C ALA A 169 -6.56 10.61 7.33
N LEU A 170 -6.99 9.39 6.98
CA LEU A 170 -7.63 9.09 5.68
C LEU A 170 -9.11 8.68 5.77
N GLN A 171 -9.66 8.44 6.97
CA GLN A 171 -11.11 8.19 7.11
C GLN A 171 -11.83 9.50 7.36
N MET A 172 -12.53 9.97 6.31
CA MET A 172 -13.66 10.87 6.50
C MET A 172 -14.69 10.15 7.38
N PRO A 173 -15.26 10.80 8.41
CA PRO A 173 -16.20 10.15 9.30
C PRO A 173 -17.39 9.58 8.50
N PRO A 174 -17.91 8.38 8.87
CA PRO A 174 -19.12 7.87 8.25
C PRO A 174 -20.25 8.87 8.52
N HIS A 175 -20.78 9.48 7.45
CA HIS A 175 -21.94 10.32 7.59
C HIS A 175 -23.13 9.47 8.02
N HIS A 176 -23.73 9.88 9.14
CA HIS A 176 -24.97 9.31 9.64
C HIS A 176 -26.06 9.44 8.55
N PRO A 177 -26.92 8.42 8.35
CA PRO A 177 -27.88 8.39 7.23
C PRO A 177 -29.00 9.46 7.30
N GLY A 178 -28.91 10.43 8.23
CA GLY A 178 -29.88 11.53 8.40
C GLY A 178 -29.36 12.93 8.05
N CYS A 179 -28.09 13.10 7.65
CA CYS A 179 -27.56 14.43 7.32
C CYS A 179 -27.90 14.82 5.88
N ILE A 180 -29.13 15.26 5.65
CA ILE A 180 -29.55 15.96 4.44
C ILE A 180 -29.24 17.44 4.66
N ASN A 181 -28.26 17.97 3.92
CA ASN A 181 -27.97 19.39 3.69
C ASN A 181 -28.54 20.37 4.73
N ARG A 182 -27.73 20.77 5.71
CA ARG A 182 -27.66 22.16 6.19
C ARG A 182 -26.46 22.34 7.13
N ASP A 183 -25.65 23.34 6.77
CA ASP A 183 -24.75 24.09 7.64
C ASP A 183 -23.54 23.35 8.24
N CYS A 184 -22.45 23.28 7.47
CA CYS A 184 -21.09 23.17 8.00
C CYS A 184 -20.14 24.22 7.39
N ASP A 185 -20.65 25.41 7.05
CA ASP A 185 -19.81 26.59 6.85
C ASP A 185 -19.53 27.20 8.22
N GLY A 186 -18.34 26.92 8.74
CA GLY A 186 -17.84 27.57 9.94
C GLY A 186 -17.33 26.60 10.98
N HIS A 187 -16.21 25.93 10.69
CA HIS A 187 -15.13 25.65 11.64
C HIS A 187 -13.91 25.17 10.84
N ASN A 188 -13.33 26.06 10.03
CA ASN A 188 -12.03 25.83 9.41
C ASN A 188 -11.16 27.09 9.61
N ARG A 189 -10.75 27.33 10.86
CA ARG A 189 -9.62 28.20 11.16
C ARG A 189 -8.48 27.31 11.65
N GLY A 190 -7.55 26.94 10.77
CA GLY A 190 -6.31 26.30 11.22
C GLY A 190 -5.63 25.25 10.33
N LEU A 191 -5.99 25.10 9.05
CA LEU A 191 -5.21 24.26 8.12
C LEU A 191 -4.62 25.11 6.99
N PRO A 192 -3.34 24.92 6.60
CA PRO A 192 -2.69 25.72 5.58
C PRO A 192 -3.39 25.59 4.23
N HIS A 193 -3.59 26.73 3.58
CA HIS A 193 -4.21 26.90 2.27
C HIS A 193 -3.38 26.29 1.14
N THR A 194 -3.43 24.98 0.94
CA THR A 194 -3.00 24.33 -0.32
C THR A 194 -3.69 22.97 -0.46
N ALA A 195 -5.01 22.98 -0.58
CA ALA A 195 -5.81 21.81 -1.02
C ALA A 195 -7.22 22.25 -1.42
N GLN A 196 -7.34 23.19 -2.35
CA GLN A 196 -8.62 23.59 -2.94
C GLN A 196 -8.45 23.86 -4.43
N HIS A 197 -8.38 22.80 -5.24
CA HIS A 197 -8.94 22.80 -6.59
C HIS A 197 -8.97 21.38 -7.14
N VAL A 198 -10.14 20.75 -7.05
CA VAL A 198 -10.57 19.74 -8.02
C VAL A 198 -11.85 20.31 -8.60
N GLN A 199 -11.72 21.06 -9.68
CA GLN A 199 -12.87 21.44 -10.50
C GLN A 199 -13.36 20.17 -11.20
N GLU A 200 -14.68 19.97 -11.10
CA GLU A 200 -15.43 18.99 -11.86
C GLU A 200 -15.24 19.25 -13.35
N VAL A 201 -14.83 18.24 -14.12
CA VAL A 201 -14.94 18.24 -15.59
C VAL A 201 -15.96 17.18 -15.94
N GLU A 202 -17.13 17.64 -16.40
CA GLU A 202 -18.12 16.83 -17.10
C GLU A 202 -17.59 16.46 -18.49
N ASP A 203 -17.80 15.20 -18.90
CA ASP A 203 -18.27 14.79 -20.24
C ASP A 203 -18.77 13.33 -20.17
#